data_AF-A0A1E7REJ6-F1
#
_entry.id   AF-A0A1E7REJ6-F1
#
_cell.length_a   1.000
_cell.length_b   1.000
_cell.length_c   1.000
_cell.angle_alpha   90.00
_cell.angle_beta   90.00
_cell.angle_gamma   90.00
#
_symmetry.space_group_name_H-M   'P 1'
#
loop_
_entity.id
_entity.type
_entity.pdbx_description
1 polymer ?
#
loop_
_entity_poly.entity_id
_entity_poly.type
_entity_poly.pdbx_seq_one_letter_code
_entity_poly.pdbx_strand_id
1 'polypeptide(L)'
;MSTHNATLKDFVFRTAKLIQSECNFEFARSHIYELLACYEGYNSYAAFRSGNILINVQYNNSKEYEQHRLLQTLTLDILNKLPEMDYSNENWHDEDNLIWDDYEGREFLDNIQRFILRLNQLSDEELPKTFLLHLIQVIYREFLFLNMFYMNLKSVRKALGYLEFENGSLDGFELDILGYDELDFIECEDGQFYNFQIIEDHLDELQLFVEKGNKDAIGIIAKYYLYLANQIAPYGREGSNFGAVWDNEKMKYTNKTQAKLNRKKFDDLVALSQQYQKMIEKFPLNVNEVNFNQVEIAKIQLKYLANQGDIEAIDYFLYNKLFNHDIEAWTYIYVAQKLGTDFTKDDYHAINAYTGEPYDDYGPLEVVGRGAIQHEIHLVDLDDCDKQQAIEQAQQILESIKR
;
A
#
# COMPACT_ATOMS: atom_id res chain seq x y z
N MET A 1 -22.05 -25.91 -7.75
CA MET A 1 -23.05 -25.15 -6.97
C MET A 1 -22.97 -23.70 -7.44
N SER A 2 -24.10 -23.07 -7.75
CA SER A 2 -24.17 -21.67 -8.19
C SER A 2 -23.61 -20.75 -7.09
N THR A 3 -22.40 -20.22 -7.27
CA THR A 3 -21.88 -19.14 -6.43
C THR A 3 -22.67 -17.89 -6.76
N HIS A 4 -23.71 -17.62 -5.97
CA HIS A 4 -24.33 -16.30 -6.00
C HIS A 4 -23.32 -15.32 -5.41
N ASN A 5 -22.80 -14.40 -6.25
CA ASN A 5 -22.11 -13.20 -5.77
C ASN A 5 -23.08 -12.44 -4.88
N ALA A 6 -22.90 -12.55 -3.57
CA ALA A 6 -23.69 -11.80 -2.60
C ALA A 6 -23.06 -10.43 -2.43
N THR A 7 -23.86 -9.37 -2.49
CA THR A 7 -23.30 -8.03 -2.26
C THR A 7 -22.82 -7.92 -0.80
N LEU A 8 -21.85 -7.04 -0.54
CA LEU A 8 -21.43 -6.76 0.85
C LEU A 8 -22.62 -6.34 1.73
N LYS A 9 -23.60 -5.64 1.16
CA LYS A 9 -24.84 -5.25 1.84
C LYS A 9 -25.66 -6.48 2.26
N ASP A 10 -25.75 -7.49 1.41
CA ASP A 10 -26.48 -8.74 1.70
C ASP A 10 -25.74 -9.58 2.76
N PHE A 11 -24.41 -9.60 2.70
CA PHE A 11 -23.59 -10.21 3.75
C PHE A 11 -23.83 -9.54 5.11
N VAL A 12 -23.69 -8.21 5.17
CA VAL A 12 -23.88 -7.45 6.42
C VAL A 12 -25.29 -7.64 6.98
N PHE A 13 -26.30 -7.61 6.13
CA PHE A 13 -27.68 -7.83 6.55
C PHE A 13 -27.90 -9.24 7.12
N ARG A 14 -27.36 -10.27 6.48
CA ARG A 14 -27.46 -11.66 6.95
C ARG A 14 -26.71 -11.87 8.26
N THR A 15 -25.50 -11.35 8.36
CA THR A 15 -24.66 -11.42 9.56
C THR A 15 -25.35 -10.78 10.75
N ALA A 16 -25.92 -9.57 10.58
CA ALA A 16 -26.66 -8.90 11.64
C ALA A 16 -27.87 -9.73 12.12
N LYS A 17 -28.61 -10.35 11.19
CA LYS A 17 -29.73 -11.25 11.53
C LYS A 17 -29.28 -12.52 12.25
N LEU A 18 -28.17 -13.11 11.84
CA LEU A 18 -27.61 -14.30 12.46
C LEU A 18 -27.24 -14.02 13.91
N ILE A 19 -26.50 -12.93 14.15
CA ILE A 19 -26.10 -12.52 15.50
C ILE A 19 -27.33 -12.28 16.38
N GLN A 20 -28.35 -11.59 15.86
CA GLN A 20 -29.61 -11.39 16.58
C GLN A 20 -30.26 -12.72 16.97
N SER A 21 -30.21 -13.73 16.10
CA SER A 21 -30.84 -15.03 16.35
C SER A 21 -30.04 -15.92 17.31
N GLU A 22 -28.70 -15.92 17.23
CA GLU A 22 -27.85 -16.79 18.05
C GLU A 22 -27.50 -16.16 19.40
N CYS A 23 -27.21 -14.85 19.42
CA CYS A 23 -26.77 -14.14 20.62
C CYS A 23 -27.90 -13.35 21.30
N ASN A 24 -29.11 -13.29 20.71
CA ASN A 24 -30.21 -12.42 21.17
C ASN A 24 -29.77 -10.95 21.35
N PHE A 25 -28.94 -10.45 20.43
CA PHE A 25 -28.36 -9.11 20.50
C PHE A 25 -28.47 -8.40 19.15
N GLU A 26 -29.00 -7.17 19.18
CA GLU A 26 -29.29 -6.41 17.97
C GLU A 26 -28.09 -5.58 17.56
N PHE A 27 -27.49 -5.93 16.42
CA PHE A 27 -26.47 -5.10 15.79
C PHE A 27 -27.06 -4.17 14.73
N ALA A 28 -26.76 -2.88 14.87
CA ALA A 28 -26.89 -1.97 13.75
C ALA A 28 -25.98 -2.44 12.60
N ARG A 29 -26.47 -2.35 11.36
CA ARG A 29 -25.66 -2.72 10.17
C ARG A 29 -24.34 -1.95 10.09
N SER A 30 -24.31 -0.70 10.57
CA SER A 30 -23.09 0.11 10.69
C SER A 30 -22.03 -0.56 11.55
N HIS A 31 -22.40 -1.23 12.64
CA HIS A 31 -21.43 -1.91 13.50
C HIS A 31 -20.77 -3.10 12.79
N ILE A 32 -21.51 -3.86 11.97
CA ILE A 32 -20.92 -4.95 11.18
C ILE A 32 -19.92 -4.40 10.17
N TYR A 33 -20.21 -3.25 9.55
CA TYR A 33 -19.24 -2.58 8.68
C TYR A 33 -17.98 -2.14 9.43
N GLU A 34 -18.13 -1.63 10.66
CA GLU A 34 -16.98 -1.25 11.50
C GLU A 34 -16.16 -2.46 11.96
N LEU A 35 -16.81 -3.60 12.23
CA LEU A 35 -16.14 -4.85 12.56
C LEU A 35 -15.43 -5.44 11.35
N LEU A 36 -16.03 -5.36 10.16
CA LEU A 36 -15.39 -5.75 8.89
C LEU A 36 -14.13 -4.92 8.66
N ALA A 37 -14.21 -3.61 8.84
CA ALA A 37 -13.03 -2.76 8.73
C ALA A 37 -11.95 -3.18 9.74
N CYS A 38 -12.34 -3.47 10.98
CA CYS A 38 -11.41 -3.94 12.02
C CYS A 38 -10.75 -5.29 11.68
N TYR A 39 -11.48 -6.19 11.01
CA TYR A 39 -10.99 -7.50 10.56
C TYR A 39 -9.87 -7.32 9.54
N GLU A 40 -10.11 -6.46 8.56
CA GLU A 40 -9.15 -6.08 7.52
C GLU A 40 -8.03 -5.13 8.03
N GLY A 41 -7.94 -4.88 9.34
CA GLY A 41 -6.90 -4.04 9.95
C GLY A 41 -7.14 -2.53 9.85
N TYR A 42 -8.32 -2.08 9.42
CA TYR A 42 -8.68 -0.66 9.35
C TYR A 42 -9.37 -0.16 10.62
N ASN A 43 -9.02 1.08 11.01
CA ASN A 43 -9.59 1.73 12.20
C ASN A 43 -11.07 2.10 12.07
N SER A 44 -11.59 2.23 10.85
CA SER A 44 -13.02 2.48 10.61
C SER A 44 -13.45 2.06 9.22
N TYR A 45 -14.75 1.83 9.05
CA TYR A 45 -15.32 1.55 7.73
C TYR A 45 -15.19 2.73 6.76
N ALA A 46 -15.17 3.96 7.27
CA ALA A 46 -14.92 5.13 6.45
C ALA A 46 -13.54 5.08 5.80
N ALA A 47 -12.50 4.73 6.58
CA ALA A 47 -11.14 4.55 6.08
C ALA A 47 -11.04 3.38 5.09
N PHE A 48 -11.64 2.24 5.43
CA PHE A 48 -11.71 1.08 4.55
C PHE A 48 -12.36 1.41 3.19
N ARG A 49 -13.40 2.24 3.16
CA ARG A 49 -14.09 2.59 1.90
C ARG A 49 -13.40 3.71 1.12
N SER A 50 -12.74 4.66 1.78
CA SER A 50 -12.24 5.87 1.11
C SER A 50 -11.07 5.61 0.16
N GLY A 51 -10.29 4.57 0.42
CA GLY A 51 -9.07 4.25 -0.33
C GLY A 51 -9.12 2.94 -1.11
N ASN A 52 -10.23 2.21 -1.08
CA ASN A 52 -10.30 0.86 -1.66
C ASN A 52 -11.47 0.71 -2.64
N ILE A 53 -11.25 -0.11 -3.68
CA ILE A 53 -12.30 -0.58 -4.60
C ILE A 53 -12.59 -2.05 -4.29
N LEU A 54 -13.84 -2.41 -4.02
CA LEU A 54 -14.24 -3.79 -3.75
C LEU A 54 -14.45 -4.54 -5.07
N ILE A 55 -13.59 -5.51 -5.36
CA ILE A 55 -13.61 -6.25 -6.63
C ILE A 55 -14.49 -7.49 -6.53
N ASN A 56 -14.34 -8.25 -5.45
CA ASN A 56 -15.13 -9.46 -5.24
C ASN A 56 -15.59 -9.57 -3.79
N VAL A 57 -16.85 -9.96 -3.62
CA VAL A 57 -17.44 -10.27 -2.32
C VAL A 57 -18.24 -11.55 -2.49
N GLN A 58 -17.70 -12.65 -2.00
CA GLN A 58 -18.32 -13.96 -2.08
C GLN A 58 -18.22 -14.69 -0.75
N TYR A 59 -19.25 -15.45 -0.42
CA TYR A 59 -19.16 -16.35 0.72
C TYR A 59 -18.53 -17.65 0.23
N ASN A 60 -17.28 -17.90 0.61
CA ASN A 60 -16.51 -19.05 0.22
C ASN A 60 -16.60 -20.14 1.30
N ASN A 61 -17.35 -21.20 1.01
CA ASN A 61 -17.45 -22.36 1.89
C ASN A 61 -16.26 -23.33 1.80
N SER A 62 -15.14 -22.93 1.20
CA SER A 62 -13.91 -23.72 1.27
C SER A 62 -13.49 -23.85 2.73
N LYS A 63 -13.15 -25.07 3.16
CA LYS A 63 -12.80 -25.33 4.55
C LYS A 63 -11.40 -24.79 4.85
N GLU A 64 -11.28 -23.73 5.62
CA GLU A 64 -10.01 -23.34 6.27
C GLU A 64 -9.80 -24.22 7.50
N TYR A 65 -9.25 -25.41 7.29
CA TYR A 65 -9.22 -26.47 8.31
C TYR A 65 -8.62 -26.02 9.65
N GLU A 66 -7.52 -25.24 9.64
CA GLU A 66 -6.82 -24.82 10.86
C GLU A 66 -7.52 -23.69 11.63
N GLN A 67 -7.94 -22.61 10.97
CA GLN A 67 -8.66 -21.52 11.64
C GLN A 67 -10.00 -21.99 12.23
N HIS A 68 -10.64 -23.01 11.63
CA HIS A 68 -11.80 -23.66 12.21
C HIS A 68 -11.47 -24.43 13.50
N ARG A 69 -10.32 -25.12 13.57
CA ARG A 69 -9.86 -25.81 14.78
C ARG A 69 -9.50 -24.82 15.88
N LEU A 70 -8.82 -23.73 15.55
CA LEU A 70 -8.52 -22.63 16.47
C LEU A 70 -9.80 -22.00 17.02
N LEU A 71 -10.78 -21.73 16.16
CA LEU A 71 -12.07 -21.18 16.58
C LEU A 71 -12.86 -22.13 17.52
N GLN A 72 -12.84 -23.43 17.22
CA GLN A 72 -13.49 -24.46 18.06
C GLN A 72 -12.82 -24.65 19.43
N THR A 73 -11.52 -24.40 19.50
CA THR A 73 -10.72 -24.58 20.71
C THR A 73 -10.67 -23.30 21.55
N LEU A 74 -11.04 -22.15 20.98
CA LEU A 74 -11.10 -20.86 21.66
C LEU A 74 -11.96 -20.91 22.92
N THR A 75 -11.35 -20.61 24.06
CA THR A 75 -12.00 -20.47 25.37
C THR A 75 -11.58 -19.16 26.04
N LEU A 76 -12.30 -18.75 27.09
CA LEU A 76 -11.88 -17.60 27.90
C LEU A 76 -10.51 -17.81 28.54
N ASP A 77 -10.15 -19.05 28.88
CA ASP A 77 -8.84 -19.35 29.47
C ASP A 77 -7.72 -19.09 28.49
N ILE A 78 -7.86 -19.50 27.22
CA ILE A 78 -6.87 -19.24 26.16
C ILE A 78 -6.65 -17.74 25.94
N LEU A 79 -7.71 -16.93 26.00
CA LEU A 79 -7.59 -15.47 25.88
C LEU A 79 -6.84 -14.83 27.05
N ASN A 80 -6.93 -15.40 28.25
CA ASN A 80 -6.27 -14.87 29.43
C ASN A 80 -4.87 -15.45 29.64
N LYS A 81 -4.63 -16.68 29.16
CA LYS A 81 -3.40 -17.45 29.33
C LYS A 81 -3.17 -18.25 28.06
N LEU A 82 -2.19 -17.81 27.28
CA LEU A 82 -1.73 -18.55 26.11
C LEU A 82 -1.25 -19.95 26.53
N PRO A 83 -1.59 -21.02 25.79
CA PRO A 83 -1.05 -22.35 26.03
C PRO A 83 0.49 -22.34 26.02
N GLU A 84 1.11 -23.14 26.89
CA GLU A 84 2.56 -23.36 26.84
C GLU A 84 2.91 -24.28 25.65
N MET A 85 3.98 -23.94 24.93
CA MET A 85 4.46 -24.66 23.76
C MET A 85 5.16 -25.97 24.16
N ASP A 86 4.86 -27.07 23.47
CA ASP A 86 5.67 -28.28 23.54
C ASP A 86 6.65 -28.35 22.36
N TYR A 87 7.80 -27.67 22.51
CA TYR A 87 8.91 -27.75 21.55
C TYR A 87 9.59 -29.14 21.51
N SER A 88 9.22 -30.07 22.40
CA SER A 88 9.90 -31.35 22.52
C SER A 88 9.43 -32.40 21.50
N ASN A 89 8.36 -32.11 20.77
CA ASN A 89 7.88 -32.97 19.70
C ASN A 89 8.48 -32.52 18.37
N GLU A 90 9.54 -33.21 17.91
CA GLU A 90 10.16 -33.06 16.58
C GLU A 90 9.19 -33.37 15.40
N ASN A 91 7.91 -33.61 15.67
CA ASN A 91 6.87 -33.86 14.68
C ASN A 91 6.17 -32.56 14.29
N TRP A 92 6.80 -31.77 13.42
CA TRP A 92 6.14 -30.71 12.62
C TRP A 92 5.07 -31.25 11.64
N HIS A 93 4.67 -32.51 11.79
CA HIS A 93 3.81 -33.28 10.88
C HIS A 93 2.64 -33.97 11.58
N ASP A 94 2.43 -33.72 12.89
CA ASP A 94 1.27 -34.26 13.58
C ASP A 94 0.08 -33.32 13.33
N GLU A 95 -0.66 -33.57 12.24
CA GLU A 95 -1.85 -32.80 11.82
C GLU A 95 -2.88 -32.67 12.96
N ASP A 96 -2.83 -33.54 13.99
CA ASP A 96 -3.74 -33.55 15.13
C ASP A 96 -3.38 -32.54 16.25
N ASN A 97 -2.19 -31.95 16.25
CA ASN A 97 -1.79 -30.94 17.24
C ASN A 97 -2.15 -29.52 16.80
N LEU A 98 -2.65 -28.73 17.74
CA LEU A 98 -3.08 -27.36 17.51
C LEU A 98 -1.90 -26.39 17.67
N ILE A 99 -1.54 -25.69 16.60
CA ILE A 99 -0.38 -24.78 16.57
C ILE A 99 -0.88 -23.36 16.80
N TRP A 100 -0.50 -22.74 17.93
CA TRP A 100 -0.95 -21.39 18.31
C TRP A 100 0.10 -20.29 18.03
N ASP A 101 1.37 -20.68 17.87
CA ASP A 101 2.50 -19.76 17.72
C ASP A 101 3.08 -19.75 16.30
N ASP A 102 2.37 -20.28 15.31
CA ASP A 102 2.69 -20.02 13.92
C ASP A 102 2.15 -18.63 13.51
N TYR A 103 2.34 -18.29 12.24
CA TYR A 103 1.84 -17.02 11.70
C TYR A 103 0.31 -16.92 11.83
N GLU A 104 -0.41 -17.99 11.46
CA GLU A 104 -1.87 -18.02 11.42
C GLU A 104 -2.50 -17.95 12.82
N GLY A 105 -1.98 -18.69 13.80
CA GLY A 105 -2.44 -18.70 15.18
C GLY A 105 -2.23 -17.36 15.89
N ARG A 106 -1.10 -16.69 15.63
CA ARG A 106 -0.84 -15.33 16.14
C ARG A 106 -1.80 -14.31 15.54
N GLU A 107 -1.99 -14.35 14.22
CA GLU A 107 -2.90 -13.44 13.52
C GLU A 107 -4.35 -13.64 13.97
N PHE A 108 -4.78 -14.90 14.12
CA PHE A 108 -6.08 -15.24 14.68
C PHE A 108 -6.30 -14.60 16.07
N LEU A 109 -5.35 -14.79 16.99
CA LEU A 109 -5.47 -14.24 18.35
C LEU A 109 -5.51 -12.71 18.37
N ASP A 110 -4.68 -12.06 17.56
CA ASP A 110 -4.66 -10.59 17.44
C ASP A 110 -5.99 -10.06 16.89
N ASN A 111 -6.54 -10.71 15.85
CA ASN A 111 -7.86 -10.37 15.30
C ASN A 111 -8.97 -10.49 16.35
N ILE A 112 -8.96 -11.56 17.16
CA ILE A 112 -9.94 -11.77 18.23
C ILE A 112 -9.84 -10.67 19.29
N GLN A 113 -8.61 -10.30 19.71
CA GLN A 113 -8.41 -9.23 20.68
C GLN A 113 -8.87 -7.88 20.14
N ARG A 114 -8.56 -7.57 18.87
CA ARG A 114 -9.05 -6.38 18.17
C ARG A 114 -10.58 -6.33 18.12
N PHE A 115 -11.24 -7.46 17.84
CA PHE A 115 -12.70 -7.56 17.87
C PHE A 115 -13.27 -7.30 19.26
N ILE A 116 -12.70 -7.86 20.34
CA ILE A 116 -13.15 -7.59 21.72
C ILE A 116 -13.12 -6.08 21.98
N LEU A 117 -11.99 -5.44 21.67
CA LEU A 117 -11.82 -3.99 21.88
C LEU A 117 -12.84 -3.20 21.05
N ARG A 118 -13.02 -3.56 19.77
CA ARG A 118 -13.94 -2.86 18.88
C ARG A 118 -15.40 -3.05 19.27
N LEU A 119 -15.78 -4.26 19.69
CA LEU A 119 -17.13 -4.56 20.17
C LEU A 119 -17.48 -3.74 21.41
N ASN A 120 -16.57 -3.66 22.38
CA ASN A 120 -16.77 -2.83 23.57
C ASN A 120 -16.93 -1.34 23.24
N GLN A 121 -16.22 -0.85 22.21
CA GLN A 121 -16.39 0.53 21.75
C GLN A 121 -17.75 0.76 21.07
N LEU A 122 -18.29 -0.25 20.40
CA LEU A 122 -19.56 -0.17 19.67
C LEU A 122 -20.79 -0.49 20.52
N SER A 123 -20.63 -1.15 21.68
CA SER A 123 -21.73 -1.61 22.51
C SER A 123 -22.31 -0.56 23.46
N ASP A 124 -21.67 0.61 23.60
CA ASP A 124 -22.00 1.70 24.55
C ASP A 124 -22.09 1.29 26.05
N GLU A 125 -22.07 -0.01 26.36
CA GLU A 125 -22.12 -0.62 27.69
C GLU A 125 -21.05 -1.73 27.83
N GLU A 126 -20.59 -1.98 29.07
CA GLU A 126 -19.63 -3.05 29.37
C GLU A 126 -20.32 -4.42 29.34
N LEU A 127 -20.06 -5.17 28.27
CA LEU A 127 -20.65 -6.49 28.05
C LEU A 127 -19.90 -7.60 28.82
N PRO A 128 -20.60 -8.63 29.33
CA PRO A 128 -19.93 -9.75 30.02
C PRO A 128 -18.93 -10.47 29.10
N LYS A 129 -17.75 -10.84 29.63
CA LYS A 129 -16.70 -11.55 28.87
C LYS A 129 -17.19 -12.83 28.18
N THR A 130 -18.06 -13.60 28.84
CA THR A 130 -18.68 -14.81 28.28
C THR A 130 -19.57 -14.51 27.07
N PHE A 131 -20.30 -13.39 27.12
CA PHE A 131 -21.14 -12.94 26.01
C PHE A 131 -20.28 -12.43 24.84
N LEU A 132 -19.27 -11.61 25.12
CA LEU A 132 -18.32 -11.13 24.11
C LEU A 132 -17.62 -12.28 23.38
N LEU A 133 -17.19 -13.31 24.12
CA LEU A 133 -16.58 -14.48 23.51
C LEU A 133 -17.54 -15.20 22.55
N HIS A 134 -18.78 -15.44 22.97
CA HIS A 134 -19.77 -16.11 22.12
C HIS A 134 -20.06 -15.29 20.86
N LEU A 135 -20.26 -13.98 21.03
CA LEU A 135 -20.51 -13.06 19.94
C LEU A 135 -19.36 -13.05 18.92
N ILE A 136 -18.11 -13.04 19.39
CA ILE A 136 -16.93 -13.11 18.54
C ILE A 136 -16.88 -14.42 17.77
N GLN A 137 -17.18 -15.55 18.41
CA GLN A 137 -17.21 -16.84 17.71
C GLN A 137 -18.22 -16.84 16.55
N VAL A 138 -19.37 -16.18 16.71
CA VAL A 138 -20.36 -16.03 15.65
C VAL A 138 -19.87 -15.09 14.55
N ILE A 139 -19.36 -13.90 14.90
CA ILE A 139 -18.88 -12.91 13.93
C ILE A 139 -17.69 -13.45 13.14
N TYR A 140 -16.68 -13.94 13.84
CA TYR A 140 -15.44 -14.39 13.23
C TYR A 140 -15.71 -15.56 12.28
N ARG A 141 -16.59 -16.50 12.67
CA ARG A 141 -17.04 -17.57 11.77
C ARG A 141 -17.61 -17.03 10.46
N GLU A 142 -18.50 -16.04 10.50
CA GLU A 142 -19.07 -15.47 9.27
C GLU A 142 -18.01 -14.76 8.41
N PHE A 143 -17.00 -14.17 9.04
CA PHE A 143 -15.94 -13.43 8.36
C PHE A 143 -14.89 -14.35 7.74
N LEU A 144 -14.57 -15.48 8.38
CA LEU A 144 -13.71 -16.53 7.81
C LEU A 144 -14.21 -17.00 6.45
N PHE A 145 -15.51 -17.18 6.32
CA PHE A 145 -16.12 -17.60 5.06
C PHE A 145 -16.34 -16.43 4.09
N LEU A 146 -16.07 -15.18 4.47
CA LEU A 146 -16.16 -14.05 3.56
C LEU A 146 -14.88 -13.95 2.73
N ASN A 147 -14.96 -14.34 1.47
CA ASN A 147 -13.93 -14.04 0.49
C ASN A 147 -14.14 -12.62 -0.05
N MET A 148 -13.38 -11.68 0.52
CA MET A 148 -13.34 -10.30 0.08
C MET A 148 -12.03 -10.02 -0.67
N PHE A 149 -12.15 -9.46 -1.86
CA PHE A 149 -11.01 -8.96 -2.63
C PHE A 149 -11.24 -7.48 -2.93
N TYR A 150 -10.24 -6.66 -2.64
CA TYR A 150 -10.29 -5.23 -2.87
C TYR A 150 -8.97 -4.73 -3.43
N MET A 151 -9.01 -3.62 -4.15
CA MET A 151 -7.83 -2.90 -4.62
C MET A 151 -7.55 -1.71 -3.72
N ASN A 152 -6.41 -1.72 -3.04
CA ASN A 152 -5.93 -0.57 -2.27
C ASN A 152 -5.32 0.47 -3.20
N LEU A 153 -6.06 1.55 -3.46
CA LEU A 153 -5.67 2.58 -4.43
C LEU A 153 -4.33 3.21 -4.06
N LYS A 154 -4.09 3.43 -2.76
CA LYS A 154 -2.85 4.03 -2.28
C LYS A 154 -1.68 3.06 -2.46
N SER A 155 -1.81 1.80 -2.02
CA SER A 155 -0.76 0.79 -2.18
C SER A 155 -0.40 0.57 -3.66
N VAL A 156 -1.42 0.43 -4.51
CA VAL A 156 -1.23 0.24 -5.96
C VAL A 156 -0.56 1.44 -6.61
N ARG A 157 -0.99 2.68 -6.30
CA ARG A 157 -0.30 3.87 -6.82
C ARG A 157 1.15 3.91 -6.35
N LYS A 158 1.42 3.55 -5.09
CA LYS A 158 2.78 3.58 -4.54
C LYS A 158 3.68 2.63 -5.33
N ALA A 159 3.23 1.40 -5.52
CA ALA A 159 3.92 0.38 -6.32
C ALA A 159 4.15 0.85 -7.77
N LEU A 160 3.13 1.41 -8.42
CA LEU A 160 3.24 2.00 -9.76
C LEU A 160 4.21 3.21 -9.82
N GLY A 161 4.47 3.86 -8.69
CA GLY A 161 5.45 4.93 -8.56
C GLY A 161 6.89 4.45 -8.80
N TYR A 162 7.21 3.22 -8.41
CA TYR A 162 8.53 2.59 -8.63
C TYR A 162 8.70 2.04 -10.04
N LEU A 163 7.61 1.89 -10.81
CA LEU A 163 7.68 1.40 -12.19
C LEU A 163 8.13 2.52 -13.13
N GLU A 164 9.29 2.30 -13.74
CA GLU A 164 9.79 3.11 -14.84
C GLU A 164 9.22 2.61 -16.16
N PHE A 165 8.55 3.51 -16.87
CA PHE A 165 8.02 3.26 -18.22
C PHE A 165 9.01 3.80 -19.25
N GLU A 166 10.29 3.41 -19.13
CA GLU A 166 11.33 3.80 -20.07
C GLU A 166 11.31 2.93 -21.32
N ASN A 167 11.56 3.54 -22.47
CA ASN A 167 11.78 2.85 -23.74
C ASN A 167 10.69 1.85 -24.16
N GLY A 168 9.47 1.96 -23.64
CA GLY A 168 8.32 1.13 -24.04
C GLY A 168 8.27 -0.26 -23.39
N SER A 169 9.27 -0.63 -22.56
CA SER A 169 9.20 -1.81 -21.70
C SER A 169 8.84 -1.37 -20.27
N LEU A 170 8.17 -2.23 -19.52
CA LEU A 170 8.36 -2.22 -18.07
C LEU A 170 9.79 -2.76 -17.88
N ASP A 171 10.75 -1.86 -17.69
CA ASP A 171 12.11 -2.29 -17.33
C ASP A 171 12.06 -2.75 -15.87
N GLY A 172 12.65 -3.92 -15.63
CA GLY A 172 12.36 -4.75 -14.46
C GLY A 172 12.63 -4.09 -13.12
N PHE A 173 11.69 -4.30 -12.20
CA PHE A 173 12.09 -5.02 -11.01
C PHE A 173 12.01 -6.50 -11.36
N GLU A 174 12.96 -7.31 -10.91
CA GLU A 174 12.73 -8.74 -10.77
C GLU A 174 11.48 -8.91 -9.91
N LEU A 175 10.31 -8.96 -10.57
CA LEU A 175 9.14 -9.67 -10.11
C LEU A 175 9.66 -11.07 -9.83
N ASP A 176 9.99 -11.37 -8.58
CA ASP A 176 10.54 -12.66 -8.19
C ASP A 176 9.62 -13.75 -8.74
N ILE A 177 10.09 -14.39 -9.81
CA ILE A 177 9.29 -15.17 -10.72
C ILE A 177 8.94 -16.47 -10.00
N LEU A 178 7.84 -16.47 -9.24
CA LEU A 178 7.05 -17.67 -9.06
C LEU A 178 6.41 -17.97 -10.42
N GLY A 179 7.09 -18.83 -11.18
CA GLY A 179 6.89 -19.07 -12.61
C GLY A 179 5.47 -19.42 -13.07
N TYR A 180 4.63 -18.39 -13.18
CA TYR A 180 3.33 -18.44 -13.82
C TYR A 180 3.24 -17.33 -14.87
N ASP A 181 3.44 -17.75 -16.12
CA ASP A 181 2.99 -17.19 -17.40
C ASP A 181 2.52 -15.70 -17.48
N GLU A 182 3.19 -14.96 -18.37
CA GLU A 182 2.67 -13.89 -19.26
C GLU A 182 1.92 -12.67 -18.67
N LEU A 183 1.78 -12.51 -17.35
CA LEU A 183 1.08 -11.37 -16.75
C LEU A 183 2.03 -10.47 -15.93
N ASP A 184 2.05 -9.17 -16.27
CA ASP A 184 2.73 -8.14 -15.49
C ASP A 184 1.95 -7.92 -14.18
N PHE A 185 2.46 -8.46 -13.07
CA PHE A 185 1.93 -8.22 -11.73
C PHE A 185 2.59 -6.99 -11.09
N ILE A 186 1.85 -6.35 -10.20
CA ILE A 186 2.23 -5.20 -9.39
C ILE A 186 2.19 -5.70 -7.95
N GLU A 187 3.37 -5.93 -7.39
CA GLU A 187 3.51 -6.25 -5.97
C GLU A 187 3.35 -4.96 -5.15
N CYS A 188 2.43 -5.00 -4.19
CA CYS A 188 2.19 -3.91 -3.26
C CYS A 188 2.87 -4.20 -1.92
N GLU A 189 3.22 -3.15 -1.17
CA GLU A 189 3.88 -3.29 0.14
C GLU A 189 3.05 -4.05 1.19
N ASP A 190 1.74 -4.16 0.97
CA ASP A 190 0.82 -4.96 1.79
C ASP A 190 0.79 -6.45 1.37
N GLY A 191 1.71 -6.88 0.51
CA GLY A 191 1.83 -8.25 0.01
C GLY A 191 0.76 -8.64 -1.02
N GLN A 192 -0.09 -7.69 -1.44
CA GLN A 192 -1.11 -7.93 -2.46
C GLN A 192 -0.53 -7.80 -3.86
N PHE A 193 -1.00 -8.64 -4.78
CA PHE A 193 -0.60 -8.62 -6.19
C PHE A 193 -1.78 -8.23 -7.07
N TYR A 194 -1.58 -7.24 -7.92
CA TYR A 194 -2.57 -6.81 -8.92
C TYR A 194 -1.96 -6.87 -10.30
N ASN A 195 -2.74 -7.13 -11.33
CA ASN A 195 -2.28 -6.96 -12.71
C ASN A 195 -3.09 -5.84 -13.39
N PHE A 196 -2.63 -5.44 -14.57
CA PHE A 196 -3.30 -4.41 -15.35
C PHE A 196 -4.70 -4.82 -15.85
N GLN A 197 -5.03 -6.12 -15.95
CA GLN A 197 -6.38 -6.59 -16.29
C GLN A 197 -7.40 -6.26 -15.19
N ILE A 198 -7.03 -6.42 -13.92
CA ILE A 198 -7.89 -6.04 -12.79
C ILE A 198 -8.16 -4.53 -12.82
N ILE A 199 -7.18 -3.70 -13.19
CA ILE A 199 -7.37 -2.25 -13.36
C ILE A 199 -8.33 -1.96 -14.52
N GLU A 200 -8.18 -2.67 -15.65
CA GLU A 200 -9.07 -2.55 -16.81
C GLU A 200 -10.52 -2.86 -16.46
N ASP A 201 -10.76 -4.01 -15.83
CA ASP A 201 -12.09 -4.53 -15.51
C ASP A 201 -12.87 -3.59 -14.58
N HIS A 202 -12.17 -2.76 -13.80
CA HIS A 202 -12.74 -1.82 -12.83
C HIS A 202 -12.49 -0.35 -13.17
N LEU A 203 -12.18 -0.03 -14.43
CA LEU A 203 -11.87 1.34 -14.84
C LEU A 203 -13.06 2.30 -14.63
N ASP A 204 -14.30 1.85 -14.86
CA ASP A 204 -15.50 2.67 -14.62
C ASP A 204 -15.65 3.05 -13.13
N GLU A 205 -15.34 2.12 -12.22
CA GLU A 205 -15.38 2.38 -10.78
C GLU A 205 -14.25 3.32 -10.36
N LEU A 206 -13.05 3.14 -10.91
CA LEU A 206 -11.92 4.06 -10.72
C LEU A 206 -12.28 5.49 -11.17
N GLN A 207 -12.96 5.64 -12.31
CA GLN A 207 -13.40 6.96 -12.79
C GLN A 207 -14.35 7.65 -11.80
N LEU A 208 -15.26 6.92 -11.14
CA LEU A 208 -16.10 7.50 -10.09
C LEU A 208 -15.31 8.03 -8.89
N PHE A 209 -14.15 7.45 -8.59
CA PHE A 209 -13.22 7.97 -7.57
C PHE A 209 -12.47 9.20 -8.07
N VAL A 210 -12.08 9.21 -9.35
CA VAL A 210 -11.46 10.39 -9.98
C VAL A 210 -12.42 11.59 -9.99
N GLU A 211 -13.69 11.39 -10.33
CA GLU A 211 -14.71 12.44 -10.28
C GLU A 211 -14.88 13.05 -8.88
N LYS A 212 -14.60 12.27 -7.83
CA LYS A 212 -14.60 12.72 -6.43
C LYS A 212 -13.27 13.36 -5.99
N GLY A 213 -12.28 13.46 -6.88
CA GLY A 213 -10.97 14.04 -6.61
C GLY A 213 -10.04 13.12 -5.81
N ASN A 214 -10.25 11.80 -5.82
CA ASN A 214 -9.32 10.86 -5.20
C ASN A 214 -8.00 10.84 -6.00
N LYS A 215 -6.91 11.27 -5.37
CA LYS A 215 -5.59 11.41 -6.02
C LYS A 215 -4.97 10.08 -6.41
N ASP A 216 -5.25 9.03 -5.65
CA ASP A 216 -4.67 7.71 -5.87
C ASP A 216 -5.30 7.03 -7.09
N ALA A 217 -6.63 7.11 -7.21
CA ALA A 217 -7.33 6.71 -8.43
C ALA A 217 -6.83 7.48 -9.67
N ILE A 218 -6.61 8.80 -9.55
CA ILE A 218 -6.07 9.62 -10.64
C ILE A 218 -4.68 9.11 -11.06
N GLY A 219 -3.80 8.82 -10.10
CA GLY A 219 -2.46 8.29 -10.37
C GLY A 219 -2.47 6.91 -11.03
N ILE A 220 -3.34 6.02 -10.56
CA ILE A 220 -3.53 4.69 -11.16
C ILE A 220 -4.01 4.81 -12.61
N ILE A 221 -5.05 5.61 -12.89
CA ILE A 221 -5.54 5.81 -14.26
C ILE A 221 -4.47 6.43 -15.16
N ALA A 222 -3.71 7.41 -14.66
CA ALA A 222 -2.59 8.00 -15.38
C ALA A 222 -1.56 6.93 -15.80
N LYS A 223 -1.14 6.08 -14.87
CA LYS A 223 -0.16 5.01 -15.13
C LYS A 223 -0.74 3.90 -16.00
N TYR A 224 -2.03 3.56 -15.85
CA TYR A 224 -2.74 2.60 -16.70
C TYR A 224 -2.77 3.03 -18.17
N TYR A 225 -3.06 4.30 -18.47
CA TYR A 225 -3.02 4.77 -19.86
C TYR A 225 -1.62 4.78 -20.45
N LEU A 226 -0.59 5.00 -19.63
CA LEU A 226 0.80 4.90 -20.06
C LEU A 226 1.19 3.44 -20.36
N TYR A 227 0.75 2.49 -19.52
CA TYR A 227 0.86 1.06 -19.78
C TYR A 227 0.21 0.68 -21.12
N LEU A 228 -1.04 1.07 -21.36
CA LEU A 228 -1.72 0.80 -22.63
C LEU A 228 -1.00 1.41 -23.85
N ALA A 229 -0.39 2.59 -23.70
CA ALA A 229 0.42 3.18 -24.76
C ALA A 229 1.64 2.30 -25.07
N ASN A 230 2.34 1.82 -24.05
CA ASN A 230 3.52 0.98 -24.22
C ASN A 230 3.19 -0.37 -24.88
N GLN A 231 2.01 -0.96 -24.63
CA GLN A 231 1.56 -2.16 -25.33
C GLN A 231 1.40 -1.98 -26.86
N ILE A 232 1.22 -0.73 -27.33
CA ILE A 232 1.17 -0.42 -28.77
C ILE A 232 2.57 -0.25 -29.37
N ALA A 233 3.53 0.22 -28.57
CA ALA A 233 4.89 0.54 -28.98
C ALA A 233 5.89 0.10 -27.90
N PRO A 234 6.24 -1.20 -27.84
CA PRO A 234 7.09 -1.75 -26.77
C PRO A 234 8.54 -1.24 -26.83
N TYR A 235 8.88 -0.54 -27.91
CA TYR A 235 10.08 0.28 -28.01
C TYR A 235 9.58 1.72 -28.07
N GLY A 236 10.04 2.63 -27.22
CA GLY A 236 9.58 4.02 -27.19
C GLY A 236 9.72 4.77 -28.53
N ARG A 237 9.71 6.10 -28.51
CA ARG A 237 9.88 6.93 -29.73
C ARG A 237 11.08 6.51 -30.61
N GLU A 238 12.09 5.87 -30.02
CA GLU A 238 13.32 5.41 -30.65
C GLU A 238 13.38 3.88 -30.76
N GLY A 239 12.46 3.27 -31.50
CA GLY A 239 12.58 1.85 -31.87
C GLY A 239 11.30 1.18 -32.33
N SER A 240 10.12 1.70 -31.96
CA SER A 240 8.86 1.10 -32.40
C SER A 240 8.48 1.59 -33.79
N ASN A 241 8.20 0.62 -34.65
CA ASN A 241 7.61 0.87 -35.95
C ASN A 241 6.06 0.88 -35.91
N PHE A 242 5.45 0.86 -34.71
CA PHE A 242 4.00 0.82 -34.49
C PHE A 242 3.29 -0.31 -35.26
N GLY A 243 3.99 -1.43 -35.48
CA GLY A 243 3.51 -2.56 -36.30
C GLY A 243 3.75 -2.43 -37.81
N ALA A 244 4.52 -1.42 -38.26
CA ALA A 244 5.07 -1.43 -39.61
C ALA A 244 6.17 -2.49 -39.72
N VAL A 245 6.14 -3.26 -40.80
CA VAL A 245 7.06 -4.38 -41.04
C VAL A 245 7.93 -4.06 -42.25
N TRP A 246 9.24 -4.17 -42.10
CA TRP A 246 10.17 -4.03 -43.21
C TRP A 246 9.99 -5.19 -44.20
N ASP A 247 9.73 -4.88 -45.46
CA ASP A 247 9.60 -5.86 -46.54
C ASP A 247 10.89 -5.82 -47.39
N ASN A 248 11.67 -6.91 -47.31
CA ASN A 248 12.96 -7.04 -48.02
C ASN A 248 12.81 -7.10 -49.54
N GLU A 249 11.70 -7.64 -50.06
CA GLU A 249 11.48 -7.73 -51.51
C GLU A 249 11.09 -6.37 -52.08
N LYS A 250 10.24 -5.63 -51.35
CA LYS A 250 9.78 -4.30 -51.75
C LYS A 250 10.73 -3.18 -51.31
N MET A 251 11.77 -3.51 -50.53
CA MET A 251 12.72 -2.56 -49.92
C MET A 251 12.02 -1.39 -49.23
N LYS A 252 10.91 -1.64 -48.52
CA LYS A 252 10.13 -0.60 -47.85
C LYS A 252 9.30 -1.15 -46.70
N TYR A 253 8.96 -0.29 -45.74
CA TYR A 253 7.97 -0.62 -44.72
C TYR A 253 6.58 -0.84 -45.31
N THR A 254 5.93 -1.91 -44.87
CA THR A 254 4.54 -2.27 -45.15
C THR A 254 3.68 -2.05 -43.90
N ASN A 255 2.36 -2.28 -44.00
CA ASN A 255 1.40 -2.02 -42.91
C ASN A 255 1.33 -0.56 -42.43
N LYS A 256 1.73 0.40 -43.29
CA LYS A 256 1.82 1.84 -42.94
C LYS A 256 0.52 2.44 -42.42
N THR A 257 -0.64 1.99 -42.92
CA THR A 257 -1.95 2.46 -42.47
C THR A 257 -2.21 2.07 -41.02
N GLN A 258 -1.98 0.79 -40.67
CA GLN A 258 -2.11 0.32 -39.30
C GLN A 258 -1.09 0.98 -38.39
N ALA A 259 0.16 1.16 -38.85
CA ALA A 259 1.19 1.87 -38.10
C ALA A 259 0.81 3.31 -37.80
N LYS A 260 0.19 4.03 -38.76
CA LYS A 260 -0.34 5.38 -38.52
C LYS A 260 -1.49 5.38 -37.51
N LEU A 261 -2.37 4.39 -37.57
CA LEU A 261 -3.48 4.24 -36.61
C LEU A 261 -2.96 3.95 -35.20
N ASN A 262 -2.02 3.01 -35.07
CA ASN A 262 -1.37 2.65 -33.82
C ASN A 262 -0.62 3.85 -33.23
N ARG A 263 0.13 4.59 -34.05
CA ARG A 263 0.79 5.82 -33.61
C ARG A 263 -0.21 6.85 -33.07
N LYS A 264 -1.33 7.06 -33.76
CA LYS A 264 -2.37 7.96 -33.27
C LYS A 264 -2.93 7.49 -31.93
N LYS A 265 -3.26 6.20 -31.80
CA LYS A 265 -3.76 5.62 -30.55
C LYS A 265 -2.76 5.80 -29.40
N PHE A 266 -1.47 5.56 -29.67
CA PHE A 266 -0.39 5.81 -28.72
C PHE A 266 -0.36 7.27 -28.28
N ASP A 267 -0.33 8.21 -29.24
CA ASP A 267 -0.30 9.65 -28.94
C ASP A 267 -1.55 10.08 -28.12
N ASP A 268 -2.73 9.54 -28.45
CA ASP A 268 -3.99 9.80 -27.73
C ASP A 268 -3.94 9.26 -26.27
N LEU A 269 -3.40 8.05 -26.06
CA LEU A 269 -3.23 7.45 -24.72
C LEU A 269 -2.19 8.19 -23.87
N VAL A 270 -1.05 8.58 -24.46
CA VAL A 270 -0.04 9.39 -23.77
C VAL A 270 -0.63 10.75 -23.37
N ALA A 271 -1.43 11.38 -24.24
CA ALA A 271 -2.09 12.64 -23.91
C ALA A 271 -3.08 12.48 -22.75
N LEU A 272 -3.86 11.39 -22.72
CA LEU A 272 -4.74 11.07 -21.59
C LEU A 272 -3.96 10.88 -20.29
N SER A 273 -2.89 10.07 -20.31
CA SER A 273 -2.01 9.87 -19.16
C SER A 273 -1.51 11.20 -18.60
N GLN A 274 -0.96 12.06 -19.46
CA GLN A 274 -0.44 13.38 -19.09
C GLN A 274 -1.53 14.30 -18.51
N GLN A 275 -2.76 14.23 -19.03
CA GLN A 275 -3.89 15.00 -18.49
C GLN A 275 -4.18 14.62 -17.03
N TYR A 276 -4.26 13.32 -16.72
CA TYR A 276 -4.47 12.85 -15.36
C TYR A 276 -3.26 13.14 -14.45
N GLN A 277 -2.03 12.93 -14.93
CA GLN A 277 -0.82 13.28 -14.17
C GLN A 277 -0.80 14.76 -13.78
N LYS A 278 -1.24 15.65 -14.69
CA LYS A 278 -1.29 17.08 -14.40
C LYS A 278 -2.23 17.43 -13.24
N MET A 279 -3.30 16.66 -13.04
CA MET A 279 -4.26 16.86 -11.93
C MET A 279 -3.63 16.60 -10.56
N ILE A 280 -2.61 15.73 -10.50
CA ILE A 280 -1.92 15.33 -9.26
C ILE A 280 -0.45 15.75 -9.22
N GLU A 281 0.02 16.59 -10.15
CA GLU A 281 1.44 16.97 -10.32
C GLU A 281 2.09 17.46 -9.02
N LYS A 282 1.34 18.14 -8.15
CA LYS A 282 1.85 18.68 -6.88
C LYS A 282 1.69 17.74 -5.68
N PHE A 283 1.12 16.56 -5.88
CA PHE A 283 0.73 15.63 -4.83
C PHE A 283 1.33 14.24 -5.10
N PRO A 284 2.66 14.12 -5.23
CA PRO A 284 3.32 12.83 -5.36
C PRO A 284 3.00 11.96 -4.14
N LEU A 285 2.96 10.65 -4.33
CA LEU A 285 2.75 9.70 -3.24
C LEU A 285 4.07 9.29 -2.56
N ASN A 286 5.17 9.27 -3.31
CA ASN A 286 6.52 8.95 -2.86
C ASN A 286 7.55 9.71 -3.72
N VAL A 287 8.83 9.62 -3.36
CA VAL A 287 9.93 10.31 -4.06
C VAL A 287 10.07 9.89 -5.53
N ASN A 288 9.70 8.65 -5.90
CA ASN A 288 9.78 8.17 -7.29
C ASN A 288 8.79 8.87 -8.24
N GLU A 289 7.72 9.48 -7.72
CA GLU A 289 6.82 10.32 -8.53
C GLU A 289 7.33 11.77 -8.71
N VAL A 290 8.45 12.15 -8.08
CA VAL A 290 9.03 13.50 -8.16
C VAL A 290 9.67 13.73 -9.52
N ASN A 291 9.32 14.84 -10.17
CA ASN A 291 9.88 15.23 -11.46
C ASN A 291 11.19 16.01 -11.29
N PHE A 292 12.28 15.29 -11.03
CA PHE A 292 13.62 15.87 -10.86
C PHE A 292 14.14 16.61 -12.11
N ASN A 293 13.56 16.38 -13.29
CA ASN A 293 13.90 17.12 -14.51
C ASN A 293 13.42 18.59 -14.48
N GLN A 294 12.50 18.94 -13.57
CA GLN A 294 11.96 20.29 -13.42
C GLN A 294 12.11 20.78 -11.98
N VAL A 295 13.26 21.42 -11.69
CA VAL A 295 13.67 21.85 -10.34
C VAL A 295 12.56 22.56 -9.54
N GLU A 296 11.86 23.52 -10.16
CA GLU A 296 10.78 24.27 -9.49
C GLU A 296 9.57 23.38 -9.12
N ILE A 297 9.25 22.39 -9.96
CA ILE A 297 8.20 21.42 -9.65
C ILE A 297 8.69 20.43 -8.59
N ALA A 298 9.89 19.90 -8.72
CA ALA A 298 10.50 18.99 -7.75
C ALA A 298 10.55 19.61 -6.34
N LYS A 299 10.90 20.90 -6.23
CA LYS A 299 10.88 21.63 -4.96
C LYS A 299 9.48 21.66 -4.33
N ILE A 300 8.43 21.89 -5.11
CA ILE A 300 7.04 21.87 -4.62
C ILE A 300 6.65 20.46 -4.16
N GLN A 301 6.99 19.45 -4.95
CA GLN A 301 6.67 18.05 -4.71
C GLN A 301 7.38 17.48 -3.46
N LEU A 302 8.70 17.70 -3.34
CA LEU A 302 9.48 17.30 -2.17
C LEU A 302 8.99 18.01 -0.91
N LYS A 303 8.67 19.30 -0.99
CA LYS A 303 8.06 20.04 0.11
C LYS A 303 6.70 19.46 0.52
N TYR A 304 5.88 19.03 -0.44
CA TYR A 304 4.62 18.36 -0.14
C TYR A 304 4.85 17.07 0.65
N LEU A 305 5.74 16.19 0.17
CA LEU A 305 6.09 14.93 0.84
C LEU A 305 6.71 15.14 2.23
N ALA A 306 7.61 16.12 2.37
CA ALA A 306 8.21 16.48 3.64
C ALA A 306 7.15 16.92 4.68
N ASN A 307 6.12 17.65 4.23
CA ASN A 307 4.97 17.99 5.08
C ASN A 307 4.06 16.79 5.41
N GLN A 308 4.17 15.68 4.67
CA GLN A 308 3.54 14.41 5.01
C GLN A 308 4.43 13.53 5.91
N GLY A 309 5.64 13.98 6.25
CA GLY A 309 6.59 13.24 7.09
C GLY A 309 7.47 12.25 6.33
N ASP A 310 7.56 12.36 5.01
CA ASP A 310 8.43 11.51 4.20
C ASP A 310 9.91 11.89 4.45
N ILE A 311 10.65 10.97 5.09
CA ILE A 311 12.06 11.19 5.48
C ILE A 311 12.98 11.28 4.27
N GLU A 312 12.72 10.47 3.23
CA GLU A 312 13.52 10.48 2.00
C GLU A 312 13.35 11.81 1.27
N ALA A 313 12.12 12.33 1.20
CA ALA A 313 11.87 13.65 0.64
C ALA A 313 12.53 14.78 1.45
N ILE A 314 12.53 14.68 2.80
CA ILE A 314 13.24 15.64 3.67
C ILE A 314 14.75 15.59 3.37
N ASP A 315 15.34 14.41 3.26
CA ASP A 315 16.75 14.20 2.91
C ASP A 315 17.08 14.93 1.59
N TYR A 316 16.38 14.58 0.50
CA TYR A 316 16.55 15.23 -0.80
C TYR A 316 16.37 16.75 -0.72
N PHE A 317 15.34 17.23 -0.04
CA PHE A 317 15.04 18.67 0.07
C PHE A 317 16.16 19.44 0.77
N LEU A 318 16.76 18.85 1.80
CA LEU A 318 17.81 19.45 2.60
C LEU A 318 19.17 19.42 1.90
N TYR A 319 19.64 18.24 1.48
CA TYR A 319 20.99 18.09 0.90
C TYR A 319 21.13 18.79 -0.46
N ASN A 320 20.03 18.94 -1.21
CA ASN A 320 20.01 19.70 -2.46
C ASN A 320 19.71 21.19 -2.25
N LYS A 321 19.67 21.68 -1.00
CA LYS A 321 19.46 23.10 -0.65
C LYS A 321 18.20 23.71 -1.28
N LEU A 322 17.09 22.96 -1.29
CA LEU A 322 15.85 23.40 -1.92
C LEU A 322 14.99 24.33 -1.05
N PHE A 323 15.37 24.53 0.22
CA PHE A 323 14.76 25.49 1.13
C PHE A 323 15.06 26.95 0.75
N ASN A 324 14.24 27.89 1.25
CA ASN A 324 14.39 29.32 0.96
C ASN A 324 15.28 30.05 1.98
N HIS A 325 15.33 29.55 3.21
CA HIS A 325 16.11 30.14 4.31
C HIS A 325 16.41 29.09 5.38
N ASP A 326 17.41 29.32 6.24
CA ASP A 326 17.90 28.34 7.20
C ASP A 326 16.83 27.90 8.21
N ILE A 327 15.89 28.79 8.60
CA ILE A 327 14.75 28.42 9.45
C ILE A 327 13.93 27.28 8.83
N GLU A 328 13.73 27.28 7.50
CA GLU A 328 12.96 26.24 6.81
C GLU A 328 13.73 24.91 6.80
N ALA A 329 15.06 24.95 6.64
CA ALA A 329 15.90 23.75 6.74
C ALA A 329 15.82 23.14 8.15
N TRP A 330 16.01 23.96 9.19
CA TRP A 330 15.93 23.52 10.58
C TRP A 330 14.54 23.02 10.97
N THR A 331 13.46 23.62 10.44
CA THR A 331 12.10 23.10 10.60
C THR A 331 12.02 21.64 10.19
N TYR A 332 12.51 21.27 8.99
CA TYR A 332 12.45 19.87 8.55
C TYR A 332 13.45 18.95 9.27
N ILE A 333 14.60 19.47 9.72
CA ILE A 333 15.50 18.72 10.62
C ILE A 333 14.76 18.32 11.90
N TYR A 334 14.03 19.26 12.52
CA TYR A 334 13.25 18.97 13.73
C TYR A 334 12.07 18.03 13.48
N VAL A 335 11.41 18.14 12.32
CA VAL A 335 10.37 17.17 11.91
C VAL A 335 10.96 15.77 11.84
N ALA A 336 12.06 15.59 11.12
CA ALA A 336 12.72 14.29 10.96
C ALA A 336 13.18 13.71 12.31
N GLN A 337 13.77 14.54 13.19
CA GLN A 337 14.19 14.10 14.52
C GLN A 337 13.03 13.55 15.35
N LYS A 338 11.84 14.15 15.23
CA LYS A 338 10.63 13.66 15.91
C LYS A 338 10.05 12.40 15.29
N LEU A 339 10.35 12.13 14.02
CA LEU A 339 9.99 10.91 13.30
C LEU A 339 11.06 9.81 13.42
N GLY A 340 12.16 10.06 14.14
CA GLY A 340 13.18 9.06 14.45
C GLY A 340 14.50 9.20 13.69
N THR A 341 14.64 10.20 12.82
CA THR A 341 15.84 10.41 11.99
C THR A 341 16.56 11.70 12.36
N ASP A 342 17.82 11.60 12.76
CA ASP A 342 18.61 12.75 13.20
C ASP A 342 19.68 13.15 12.16
N PHE A 343 19.33 14.08 11.28
CA PHE A 343 20.25 14.60 10.24
C PHE A 343 21.46 15.36 10.79
N THR A 344 21.50 15.67 12.10
CA THR A 344 22.62 16.39 12.72
C THR A 344 23.78 15.48 13.13
N LYS A 345 23.66 14.19 12.87
CA LYS A 345 24.68 13.18 13.16
C LYS A 345 25.08 12.47 11.89
N ASP A 346 26.33 12.00 11.87
CA ASP A 346 26.79 11.06 10.85
C ASP A 346 26.02 9.74 10.97
N ASP A 347 25.73 9.14 9.83
CA ASP A 347 24.98 7.88 9.69
C ASP A 347 25.75 6.87 8.82
N TYR A 348 27.08 6.95 8.86
CA TYR A 348 27.94 6.06 8.08
C TYR A 348 27.97 4.65 8.67
N HIS A 349 27.73 3.64 7.84
CA HIS A 349 27.80 2.23 8.21
C HIS A 349 28.34 1.38 7.05
N ALA A 350 28.91 0.22 7.38
CA ALA A 350 29.48 -0.70 6.40
C ALA A 350 28.47 -1.77 5.99
N ILE A 351 28.39 -2.03 4.69
CA ILE A 351 27.58 -3.10 4.09
C ILE A 351 28.45 -4.02 3.24
N ASN A 352 27.94 -5.23 2.96
CA ASN A 352 28.47 -6.09 1.92
C ASN A 352 28.04 -5.52 0.55
N ALA A 353 29.00 -5.20 -0.32
CA ALA A 353 28.73 -4.55 -1.61
C ALA A 353 27.97 -5.42 -2.62
N TYR A 354 27.88 -6.74 -2.39
CA TYR A 354 27.12 -7.64 -3.25
C TYR A 354 25.68 -7.87 -2.76
N THR A 355 25.45 -7.89 -1.45
CA THR A 355 24.12 -8.23 -0.90
C THR A 355 23.38 -7.03 -0.32
N GLY A 356 24.07 -5.92 -0.03
CA GLY A 356 23.49 -4.77 0.67
C GLY A 356 23.28 -4.98 2.17
N GLU A 357 23.58 -6.18 2.68
CA GLU A 357 23.39 -6.54 4.09
C GLU A 357 24.46 -5.89 4.98
N PRO A 358 24.20 -5.72 6.29
CA PRO A 358 25.22 -5.29 7.25
C PRO A 358 26.49 -6.12 7.12
N TYR A 359 27.64 -5.43 7.04
CA TYR A 359 28.91 -6.13 6.83
C TYR A 359 29.24 -7.08 7.98
N ASP A 360 29.49 -8.34 7.64
CA ASP A 360 29.69 -9.46 8.58
C ASP A 360 31.13 -10.01 8.57
N ASP A 361 32.10 -9.20 8.13
CA ASP A 361 33.51 -9.55 7.88
C ASP A 361 33.75 -10.50 6.69
N TYR A 362 32.74 -10.74 5.84
CA TYR A 362 32.88 -11.50 4.59
C TYR A 362 32.49 -10.68 3.35
N GLY A 363 33.18 -10.94 2.23
CA GLY A 363 32.91 -10.29 0.95
C GLY A 363 33.48 -8.86 0.83
N PRO A 364 33.17 -8.15 -0.28
CA PRO A 364 33.59 -6.78 -0.49
C PRO A 364 32.84 -5.82 0.45
N LEU A 365 33.59 -4.92 1.10
CA LEU A 365 33.05 -3.87 1.97
C LEU A 365 32.74 -2.61 1.16
N GLU A 366 31.59 -2.00 1.42
CA GLU A 366 31.23 -0.65 0.98
C GLU A 366 30.74 0.18 2.18
N VAL A 367 31.12 1.46 2.23
CA VAL A 367 30.64 2.40 3.26
C VAL A 367 29.50 3.21 2.67
N VAL A 368 28.34 3.15 3.30
CA VAL A 368 27.12 3.87 2.91
C VAL A 368 26.65 4.78 4.02
N GLY A 369 25.63 5.59 3.75
CA GLY A 369 25.06 6.56 4.68
C GLY A 369 25.38 8.02 4.31
N ARG A 370 25.17 8.92 5.27
CA ARG A 370 25.31 10.38 5.08
C ARG A 370 26.07 11.02 6.23
N GLY A 371 26.80 12.10 5.94
CA GLY A 371 27.45 12.92 6.97
C GLY A 371 26.46 13.85 7.66
N ALA A 372 26.82 14.42 8.81
CA ALA A 372 25.98 15.39 9.50
C ALA A 372 25.71 16.64 8.65
N ILE A 373 24.45 17.02 8.54
CA ILE A 373 23.98 18.06 7.61
C ILE A 373 24.66 19.41 7.80
N GLN A 374 24.97 19.82 9.04
CA GLN A 374 25.62 21.12 9.28
C GLN A 374 27.01 21.19 8.65
N HIS A 375 27.67 20.04 8.49
CA HIS A 375 28.99 19.95 7.88
C HIS A 375 28.89 19.80 6.36
N GLU A 376 27.99 18.94 5.89
CA GLU A 376 27.82 18.63 4.46
C GLU A 376 27.35 19.84 3.63
N ILE A 377 26.39 20.60 4.16
CA ILE A 377 25.82 21.74 3.42
C ILE A 377 26.24 23.11 3.98
N HIS A 378 27.04 23.14 5.05
CA HIS A 378 27.42 24.33 5.80
C HIS A 378 26.21 25.13 6.30
N LEU A 379 25.23 24.43 6.88
CA LEU A 379 24.02 25.05 7.43
C LEU A 379 24.36 25.87 8.67
N VAL A 380 23.86 27.10 8.72
CA VAL A 380 24.11 28.03 9.84
C VAL A 380 23.23 27.67 11.03
N ASP A 381 23.81 27.74 12.23
CA ASP A 381 23.04 27.60 13.47
C ASP A 381 22.10 28.79 13.65
N LEU A 382 20.86 28.50 14.07
CA LEU A 382 19.87 29.53 14.35
C LEU A 382 20.14 30.21 15.70
N ASP A 383 19.78 31.49 15.79
CA ASP A 383 19.64 32.15 17.08
C ASP A 383 18.42 31.61 17.86
N ASP A 384 18.29 32.03 19.12
CA ASP A 384 17.22 31.52 19.99
C ASP A 384 15.81 31.84 19.47
N CYS A 385 15.63 32.97 18.78
CA CYS A 385 14.33 33.39 18.26
C CYS A 385 13.94 32.56 17.04
N ASP A 386 14.85 32.45 16.08
CA ASP A 386 14.67 31.67 14.86
C ASP A 386 14.54 30.18 15.16
N LYS A 387 15.30 29.67 16.15
CA LYS A 387 15.18 28.29 16.62
C LYS A 387 13.79 28.00 17.19
N GLN A 388 13.26 28.90 18.02
CA GLN A 388 11.92 28.76 18.57
C GLN A 388 10.87 28.75 17.46
N GLN A 389 11.02 29.63 16.46
CA GLN A 389 10.15 29.65 15.29
C GLN A 389 10.20 28.33 14.49
N ALA A 390 11.39 27.78 14.24
CA ALA A 390 11.52 26.51 13.52
C ALA A 390 10.88 25.34 14.29
N ILE A 391 11.02 25.30 15.62
CA ILE A 391 10.39 24.29 16.46
C ILE A 391 8.86 24.39 16.41
N GLU A 392 8.31 25.60 16.45
CA GLU A 392 6.86 25.83 16.36
C GLU A 392 6.31 25.39 15.00
N GLN A 393 7.01 25.71 13.91
CA GLN A 393 6.63 25.25 12.56
C GLN A 393 6.69 23.72 12.44
N ALA A 394 7.72 23.09 13.00
CA ALA A 394 7.85 21.63 13.00
C ALA A 394 6.72 20.96 13.77
N GLN A 395 6.30 21.53 14.92
CA GLN A 395 5.16 21.03 15.69
C GLN A 395 3.86 21.10 14.89
N GLN A 396 3.60 22.19 14.17
CA GLN A 396 2.41 22.33 13.31
C GLN A 396 2.37 21.26 12.21
N ILE A 397 3.52 20.97 11.59
CA ILE A 397 3.63 19.90 10.58
C ILE A 397 3.34 18.55 11.23
N LEU A 398 3.98 18.22 12.36
CA LEU A 398 3.80 16.95 13.05
C LEU A 398 2.36 16.72 13.54
N GLU A 399 1.67 17.77 13.96
CA GLU A 399 0.24 17.71 14.31
C GLU A 399 -0.65 17.39 13.10
N SER A 400 -0.27 17.86 11.92
CA SER A 400 -0.99 17.59 10.67
C SER A 400 -0.80 16.15 10.18
N ILE A 401 0.38 15.57 10.43
CA ILE A 401 0.71 14.17 10.05
C ILE A 401 -0.07 13.17 10.93
N LYS A 402 -0.32 13.51 12.20
CA LYS A 402 -1.02 12.64 13.15
C LYS A 402 -2.55 12.59 12.97
N ARG A 403 -3.11 13.42 12.09
CA ARG A 403 -4.55 13.48 11.78
C ARG A 403 -4.83 12.71 10.51
#